data_AF-A0A0B5AS98-F1
#
_entry.id   AF-A0A0B5AS98-F1
#
_cell.length_a   1.000
_cell.length_b   1.000
_cell.length_c   1.000
_cell.angle_alpha   90.00
_cell.angle_beta   90.00
_cell.angle_gamma   90.00
#
_symmetry.space_group_name_H-M   'P 1'
#
loop_
_entity.id
_entity.type
_entity.pdbx_description
1 polymer ?
#
loop_
_entity_poly.entity_id
_entity_poly.type
_entity_poly.pdbx_seq_one_letter_code
_entity_poly.pdbx_strand_id
1 'polypeptide(L)'
;METLIQEPSKEELTKKGFTNRIKVAEGQTKASLLAYGFTNHNPNVLYFVRMVADNISFNLSLDVNTLEVKDIDVLDERFLQTYDYQQMILDDEYGKFQLTVYHNVNELLQTFQNDGIITGFEKGMYI
;
A
#
# COMPACT_ATOMS: atom_id res chain seq x y z
N MET A 1 -23.65 -7.30 7.65
CA MET A 1 -22.25 -7.03 8.02
C MET A 1 -21.67 -6.18 6.92
N GLU A 2 -20.97 -5.10 7.25
CA GLU A 2 -20.27 -4.28 6.26
C GLU A 2 -19.08 -5.08 5.75
N THR A 3 -18.96 -5.23 4.43
CA THR A 3 -17.82 -5.92 3.82
C THR A 3 -16.58 -5.05 3.98
N LEU A 4 -15.61 -5.52 4.79
CA LEU A 4 -14.39 -4.76 5.09
C LEU A 4 -13.40 -4.75 3.92
N ILE A 5 -13.22 -5.92 3.29
CA ILE A 5 -12.33 -6.14 2.15
C ILE A 5 -13.17 -6.56 0.94
N GLN A 6 -12.98 -5.84 -0.16
CA GLN A 6 -13.49 -6.23 -1.47
C GLN A 6 -12.52 -7.25 -2.05
N GLU A 7 -12.98 -8.49 -2.25
CA GLU A 7 -12.18 -9.54 -2.88
C GLU A 7 -11.80 -9.10 -4.31
N PRO A 8 -10.50 -9.07 -4.66
CA PRO A 8 -10.07 -8.56 -5.95
C PRO A 8 -10.35 -9.57 -7.06
N SER A 9 -10.66 -9.08 -8.26
CA SER A 9 -10.59 -9.96 -9.43
C SER A 9 -9.13 -10.25 -9.81
N LYS A 10 -8.89 -11.35 -10.53
CA LYS A 10 -7.54 -11.70 -10.99
C LYS A 10 -6.93 -10.63 -11.90
N GLU A 11 -7.79 -9.89 -12.61
CA GLU A 11 -7.40 -8.81 -13.51
C GLU A 11 -7.03 -7.52 -12.77
N GLU A 12 -7.45 -7.37 -11.52
CA GLU A 12 -7.11 -6.23 -10.66
C GLU A 12 -5.74 -6.40 -9.97
N LEU A 13 -5.18 -7.62 -9.96
CA LEU A 13 -3.88 -7.89 -9.36
C LEU A 13 -2.76 -7.95 -10.40
N THR A 14 -1.58 -7.48 -10.03
CA THR A 14 -0.35 -7.69 -10.78
C THR A 14 0.11 -9.14 -10.65
N LYS A 15 1.08 -9.56 -11.47
CA LYS A 15 1.72 -10.89 -11.33
C LYS A 15 2.41 -11.11 -9.98
N LYS A 16 2.64 -10.03 -9.21
CA LYS A 16 3.24 -10.08 -7.88
C LYS A 16 2.20 -10.17 -6.76
N GLY A 17 0.93 -9.98 -7.04
CA GLY A 17 -0.17 -10.12 -6.06
C GLY A 17 -0.76 -8.82 -5.54
N PHE A 18 -0.13 -7.67 -5.78
CA PHE A 18 -0.66 -6.35 -5.37
C PHE A 18 -1.56 -5.72 -6.44
N THR A 19 -2.41 -4.76 -6.07
CA THR A 19 -3.37 -4.11 -6.98
C THR A 19 -2.72 -3.29 -8.09
N ASN A 20 -3.24 -3.39 -9.32
CA ASN A 20 -2.85 -2.55 -10.46
C ASN A 20 -3.65 -1.24 -10.57
N ARG A 21 -4.60 -1.01 -9.65
CA ARG A 21 -5.47 0.16 -9.65
C ARG A 21 -4.78 1.40 -9.07
N ILE A 22 -3.91 1.21 -8.08
CA ILE A 22 -3.15 2.29 -7.47
C ILE A 22 -2.05 2.75 -8.43
N LYS A 23 -2.07 4.05 -8.76
CA LYS A 23 -1.07 4.69 -9.63
C LYS A 23 -0.63 6.00 -9.02
N VAL A 24 0.61 6.41 -9.29
CA VAL A 24 1.08 7.76 -8.98
C VAL A 24 0.21 8.76 -9.74
N ALA A 25 -0.24 9.81 -9.05
CA ALA A 25 -1.09 10.84 -9.64
C ALA A 25 -0.34 11.64 -10.73
N GLU A 26 -1.08 12.12 -11.73
CA GLU A 26 -0.52 12.96 -12.79
C GLU A 26 0.13 14.23 -12.21
N GLY A 27 1.28 14.62 -12.79
CA GLY A 27 2.02 15.82 -12.37
C GLY A 27 3.00 15.60 -11.21
N GLN A 28 3.01 14.41 -10.57
CA GLN A 28 4.06 14.06 -9.63
C GLN A 28 5.41 13.92 -10.33
N THR A 29 6.47 14.26 -9.61
CA THR A 29 7.86 14.15 -10.03
C THR A 29 8.66 13.45 -8.95
N LYS A 30 9.86 12.96 -9.29
CA LYS A 30 10.80 12.49 -8.29
C LYS A 30 11.01 13.51 -7.16
N ALA A 31 11.15 14.79 -7.49
CA ALA A 31 11.39 15.83 -6.50
C ALA A 31 10.19 16.03 -5.55
N SER A 32 8.95 16.02 -6.07
CA SER A 32 7.76 16.16 -5.22
C SER A 32 7.55 14.94 -4.34
N LEU A 33 7.82 13.73 -4.83
CA LEU A 33 7.74 12.50 -4.04
C LEU A 33 8.80 12.46 -2.93
N LEU A 34 10.04 12.90 -3.22
CA LEU A 34 11.08 13.04 -2.20
C LEU A 34 10.68 14.07 -1.13
N ALA A 35 10.10 15.20 -1.55
CA ALA A 35 9.61 16.22 -0.61
C ALA A 35 8.43 15.71 0.24
N TYR A 36 7.61 14.80 -0.29
CA TYR A 36 6.51 14.18 0.43
C TYR A 36 6.97 13.15 1.48
N GLY A 37 8.13 12.52 1.27
CA GLY A 37 8.73 11.58 2.22
C GLY A 37 9.19 10.25 1.62
N PHE A 38 9.15 10.09 0.30
CA PHE A 38 9.84 8.97 -0.35
C PHE A 38 11.36 9.14 -0.22
N THR A 39 12.08 8.03 -0.24
CA THR A 39 13.54 7.99 -0.24
C THR A 39 14.05 7.37 -1.54
N ASN A 40 15.26 7.73 -1.95
CA ASN A 40 15.93 7.16 -3.12
C ASN A 40 17.26 6.50 -2.75
N HIS A 41 17.31 5.85 -1.59
CA HIS A 41 18.52 5.17 -1.11
C HIS A 41 18.98 4.09 -2.10
N ASN A 42 18.04 3.37 -2.70
CA ASN A 42 18.30 2.56 -3.89
C ASN A 42 18.24 3.49 -5.14
N PRO A 43 19.28 3.53 -5.99
CA PRO A 43 19.35 4.46 -7.11
C PRO A 43 18.21 4.29 -8.13
N ASN A 44 17.61 3.10 -8.21
CA ASN A 44 16.59 2.77 -9.22
C ASN A 44 15.15 2.83 -8.67
N VAL A 45 14.97 3.09 -7.37
CA VAL A 45 13.67 2.98 -6.71
C VAL A 45 13.41 4.22 -5.85
N LEU A 46 12.17 4.74 -5.92
CA LEU A 46 11.64 5.61 -4.87
C LEU A 46 10.83 4.74 -3.91
N TYR A 47 11.17 4.82 -2.63
CA TYR A 47 10.62 3.94 -1.62
C TYR A 47 10.03 4.75 -0.46
N PHE A 48 8.77 4.46 -0.14
CA PHE A 48 8.08 4.98 1.02
C PHE A 48 7.82 3.83 2.01
N VAL A 49 8.07 4.08 3.29
CA VAL A 49 7.75 3.17 4.38
C VAL A 49 7.12 3.94 5.53
N ARG A 50 6.08 3.37 6.15
CA ARG A 50 5.48 3.89 7.37
C ARG A 50 4.95 2.76 8.24
N MET A 51 5.20 2.82 9.53
CA MET A 51 4.58 1.91 10.49
C MET A 51 3.07 2.15 10.54
N VAL A 52 2.29 1.09 10.37
CA VAL A 52 0.82 1.10 10.46
C VAL A 52 0.31 0.36 11.69
N ALA A 53 1.15 -0.44 12.36
CA ALA A 53 0.89 -0.96 13.71
C ALA A 53 2.21 -1.37 14.37
N ASP A 54 2.15 -1.94 15.57
CA ASP A 54 3.33 -2.47 16.25
C ASP A 54 3.99 -3.57 15.40
N ASN A 55 5.22 -3.30 14.96
CA ASN A 55 6.00 -4.14 14.04
C ASN A 55 5.35 -4.41 12.67
N ILE A 56 4.32 -3.66 12.28
CA ILE A 56 3.73 -3.77 10.92
C ILE A 56 3.96 -2.49 10.15
N SER A 57 4.57 -2.60 8.97
CA SER A 57 4.83 -1.46 8.09
C SER A 57 4.05 -1.57 6.78
N PHE A 58 3.67 -0.42 6.23
CA PHE A 58 3.23 -0.28 4.84
C PHE A 58 4.41 0.22 4.00
N ASN A 59 4.54 -0.35 2.80
CA ASN A 59 5.67 -0.19 1.91
C ASN A 59 5.17 0.08 0.50
N LEU A 60 5.71 1.10 -0.17
CA LEU A 60 5.40 1.44 -1.55
C LEU A 60 6.68 1.73 -2.31
N SER A 61 6.92 0.99 -3.39
CA SER A 61 8.08 1.15 -4.26
C SER A 61 7.65 1.62 -5.64
N LEU A 62 8.37 2.60 -6.19
CA LEU A 62 8.16 3.16 -7.52
C LEU A 62 9.44 3.07 -8.34
N ASP A 63 9.32 2.90 -9.65
CA ASP A 63 10.46 3.09 -10.56
C ASP A 63 10.90 4.55 -10.53
N VAL A 64 12.19 4.81 -10.39
CA VAL A 64 12.69 6.19 -10.27
C VAL A 64 12.50 7.02 -11.54
N ASN A 65 12.42 6.39 -12.71
CA ASN A 65 12.36 7.06 -14.01
C ASN A 65 10.92 7.16 -14.53
N THR A 66 10.14 6.09 -14.38
CA THR A 66 8.76 6.06 -14.89
C THR A 66 7.71 6.42 -13.84
N LEU A 67 8.08 6.40 -12.55
CA LEU A 67 7.17 6.53 -11.41
C LEU A 67 6.06 5.46 -11.37
N GLU A 68 6.20 4.38 -12.14
CA GLU A 68 5.28 3.25 -12.07
C GLU A 68 5.42 2.52 -10.74
N VAL A 69 4.29 2.08 -10.18
CA VAL A 69 4.27 1.27 -8.96
C VAL A 69 4.93 -0.08 -9.24
N LYS A 70 5.95 -0.42 -8.46
CA LYS A 70 6.73 -1.66 -8.56
C LYS A 70 6.34 -2.67 -7.49
N ASP A 71 5.95 -2.19 -6.32
CA ASP A 71 5.49 -3.01 -5.20
C ASP A 71 4.62 -2.22 -4.23
N ILE A 72 3.67 -2.93 -3.63
CA ILE A 72 2.90 -2.50 -2.46
C ILE A 72 2.91 -3.68 -1.50
N ASP A 73 3.45 -3.48 -0.30
CA ASP A 73 3.55 -4.55 0.70
C ASP A 73 3.17 -4.03 2.09
N VAL A 74 2.49 -4.89 2.85
CA VAL A 74 2.40 -4.76 4.30
C VAL A 74 3.27 -5.84 4.93
N LEU A 75 4.25 -5.46 5.74
CA LEU A 75 5.27 -6.38 6.26
C LEU A 75 5.18 -6.49 7.78
N ASP A 76 5.37 -7.70 8.31
CA ASP A 76 5.75 -7.91 9.71
C ASP A 76 7.27 -7.76 9.83
N GLU A 77 7.70 -6.65 10.43
CA GLU A 77 9.09 -6.26 10.61
C GLU A 77 9.86 -7.18 11.57
N ARG A 78 9.18 -7.99 12.39
CA ARG A 78 9.86 -8.98 13.24
C ARG A 78 10.42 -10.15 12.44
N PHE A 79 9.74 -10.51 11.36
CA PHE A 79 10.06 -11.68 10.56
C PHE A 79 10.49 -11.33 9.13
N LEU A 80 10.30 -10.06 8.72
CA LEU A 80 10.52 -9.57 7.36
C LEU A 80 9.70 -10.37 6.33
N GLN A 81 8.44 -10.61 6.67
CA GLN A 81 7.49 -11.39 5.87
C GLN A 81 6.24 -10.56 5.58
N THR A 82 5.58 -10.86 4.47
CA THR A 82 4.28 -10.27 4.14
C THR A 82 3.27 -10.56 5.25
N TYR A 83 2.63 -9.51 5.73
CA TYR A 83 1.55 -9.55 6.70
C TYR A 83 0.23 -9.32 5.97
N ASP A 84 -0.31 -10.40 5.40
CA ASP A 84 -1.55 -10.37 4.62
C ASP A 84 -2.80 -10.32 5.51
N TYR A 85 -2.99 -9.18 6.16
CA TYR A 85 -4.15 -8.92 7.01
C TYR A 85 -5.47 -8.92 6.22
N GLN A 86 -5.43 -8.70 4.90
CA GLN A 86 -6.62 -8.65 4.05
C GLN A 86 -7.14 -10.05 3.78
N GLN A 87 -6.25 -11.00 3.46
CA GLN A 87 -6.61 -12.40 3.34
C GLN A 87 -7.14 -12.95 4.69
N MET A 88 -6.50 -12.61 5.81
CA MET A 88 -7.02 -12.99 7.14
C MET A 88 -8.44 -12.46 7.41
N ILE A 89 -8.77 -11.25 6.94
CA ILE A 89 -10.12 -10.70 7.06
C ILE A 89 -11.12 -11.43 6.14
N LEU A 90 -10.71 -11.76 4.91
CA LEU A 90 -11.54 -12.52 3.97
C LEU A 90 -11.85 -13.93 4.48
N ASP A 91 -10.89 -14.57 5.16
CA ASP A 91 -11.03 -15.91 5.74
C ASP A 91 -11.78 -15.92 7.09
N ASP A 92 -12.23 -14.76 7.58
CA ASP A 92 -12.84 -14.58 8.91
C ASP A 92 -11.90 -14.97 10.07
N GLU A 93 -10.58 -14.92 9.84
CA GLU A 93 -9.52 -15.25 10.79
C GLU A 93 -8.86 -13.98 11.38
N TYR A 94 -9.66 -12.98 11.74
CA TYR A 94 -9.16 -11.67 12.14
C TYR A 94 -9.65 -11.23 13.52
N GLY A 95 -8.86 -10.37 14.16
CA GLY A 95 -9.21 -9.73 15.42
C GLY A 95 -8.94 -8.23 15.42
N LYS A 96 -8.85 -7.65 16.62
CA LYS A 96 -8.61 -6.21 16.79
C LYS A 96 -7.32 -5.72 16.14
N PHE A 97 -6.30 -6.58 16.08
CA PHE A 97 -5.01 -6.21 15.53
C PHE A 97 -5.06 -6.03 14.01
N GLN A 98 -5.62 -7.00 13.28
CA GLN A 98 -5.86 -6.92 11.83
C GLN A 98 -6.78 -5.74 11.49
N LEU A 99 -7.82 -5.49 12.29
CA LEU A 99 -8.68 -4.31 12.10
C LEU A 99 -7.91 -3.00 12.27
N THR A 100 -6.98 -2.95 13.22
CA THR A 100 -6.12 -1.76 13.41
C THR A 100 -5.24 -1.53 12.20
N VAL A 101 -4.60 -2.59 11.69
CA VAL A 101 -3.79 -2.52 10.45
C VAL A 101 -4.66 -2.08 9.27
N TYR A 102 -5.84 -2.67 9.10
CA TYR A 102 -6.81 -2.29 8.08
C TYR A 102 -7.15 -0.80 8.12
N HIS A 103 -7.54 -0.27 9.28
CA HIS A 103 -7.91 1.14 9.40
C HIS A 103 -6.73 2.06 9.08
N ASN A 104 -5.54 1.75 9.60
CA ASN A 104 -4.36 2.59 9.42
C ASN A 104 -3.84 2.57 7.97
N VAL A 105 -3.90 1.43 7.29
CA VAL A 105 -3.56 1.33 5.85
C VAL A 105 -4.57 2.11 5.01
N ASN A 106 -5.87 1.98 5.27
CA ASN A 106 -6.89 2.71 4.54
C ASN A 106 -6.78 4.23 4.76
N GLU A 107 -6.50 4.67 6.00
CA GLU A 107 -6.26 6.08 6.31
C GLU A 107 -5.02 6.62 5.59
N LEU A 108 -3.95 5.84 5.55
CA LEU A 108 -2.71 6.21 4.85
C LEU A 108 -2.95 6.37 3.34
N LEU A 109 -3.59 5.40 2.70
CA LEU A 109 -3.87 5.46 1.26
C LEU A 109 -4.89 6.55 0.91
N GLN A 110 -5.88 6.78 1.78
CA GLN A 110 -6.79 7.91 1.62
C GLN A 110 -6.04 9.24 1.72
N THR A 111 -5.08 9.35 2.65
CA THR A 111 -4.23 10.54 2.79
C THR A 111 -3.40 10.75 1.52
N PHE A 112 -2.76 9.70 0.99
CA PHE A 112 -2.01 9.80 -0.27
C PHE A 112 -2.89 10.27 -1.44
N GLN A 113 -4.12 9.78 -1.52
CA GLN A 113 -5.05 10.20 -2.58
C GLN A 113 -5.52 11.65 -2.38
N ASN A 114 -5.81 12.07 -1.15
CA ASN A 114 -6.20 13.44 -0.82
C ASN A 114 -5.06 14.44 -1.08
N ASP A 115 -3.82 14.04 -0.80
CA ASP A 115 -2.63 14.84 -1.04
C ASP A 115 -2.19 14.84 -2.52
N GLY A 116 -2.90 14.11 -3.38
CA GLY A 116 -2.61 14.01 -4.81
C GLY A 116 -1.31 13.26 -5.12
N ILE A 117 -0.91 12.31 -4.27
CA ILE A 117 0.27 11.45 -4.48
C ILE A 117 -0.09 10.23 -5.32
N ILE A 118 -1.23 9.61 -5.02
CA ILE A 118 -1.76 8.47 -5.77
C ILE A 118 -3.18 8.73 -6.28
N THR A 119 -3.63 7.86 -7.16
CA THR A 119 -5.02 7.74 -7.61
C THR A 119 -5.44 6.28 -7.62
N GLY A 120 -6.75 6.04 -7.67
CA GLY A 120 -7.32 4.71 -7.87
C GLY A 120 -7.54 3.93 -6.58
N PHE A 121 -7.31 4.53 -5.40
CA PHE A 121 -7.59 3.89 -4.12
C PHE A 121 -9.08 4.02 -3.76
N GLU A 122 -9.66 2.94 -3.28
CA GLU A 122 -11.00 2.88 -2.69
C GLU A 122 -10.92 2.14 -1.36
N LYS A 123 -11.66 2.62 -0.36
CA LYS A 123 -11.66 1.99 0.97
C LYS A 123 -12.08 0.53 0.86
N GLY A 124 -11.31 -0.36 1.49
CA GLY A 124 -11.53 -1.80 1.46
C GLY A 124 -11.02 -2.50 0.21
N MET A 125 -10.37 -1.82 -0.73
CA MET A 125 -9.66 -2.45 -1.84
C MET A 125 -8.54 -3.35 -1.34
N TYR A 126 -8.41 -4.55 -1.93
CA TYR A 126 -7.23 -5.40 -1.75
C TYR A 126 -5.99 -4.71 -2.34
N ILE A 127 -4.91 -4.59 -1.57
CA ILE A 127 -3.70 -3.87 -2.00
C ILE A 127 -2.53 -4.79 -2.26
#